data_AF-A0A8S1XDX0-F1
#
_entry.id   AF-A0A8S1XDX0-F1
#
_cell.length_a   1.000
_cell.length_b   1.000
_cell.length_c   1.000
_cell.angle_alpha   90.00
_cell.angle_beta   90.00
_cell.angle_gamma   90.00
#
_symmetry.space_group_name_H-M   'P 1'
#
loop_
_entity.id
_entity.type
_entity.pdbx_description
1 polymer ?
#
loop_
_entity_poly.entity_id
_entity_poly.type
_entity_poly.pdbx_seq_one_letter_code
_entity_poly.pdbx_strand_id
1 'polypeptide(L)'
;MQNQNQTIQEKIQMAQKYKEEGNIHFKNQDWKKALTCYHKVFLYINGLISKEDELAQYSQNQLVNQEESNIIQQLKCQTYGNMAQVYIKQQKYEKGMEAAQNSLKICNNIKVLFRLAICNIELNNLEQAREQLLEVQKQDNQIDISSQLKQIQIKEAKQDRVMAQAMKKLFV
;
A
#
# COMPACT_ATOMS: atom_id res chain seq x y z
N MET A 1 -5.02 -7.82 34.82
CA MET A 1 -4.68 -6.47 34.30
C MET A 1 -5.92 -5.91 33.66
N GLN A 2 -6.35 -4.72 34.08
CA GLN A 2 -7.66 -4.14 33.79
C GLN A 2 -7.84 -3.93 32.28
N ASN A 3 -8.78 -4.66 31.67
CA ASN A 3 -9.35 -4.29 30.37
C ASN A 3 -10.19 -3.04 30.59
N GLN A 4 -9.54 -1.88 30.59
CA GLN A 4 -10.23 -0.61 30.38
C GLN A 4 -10.76 -0.64 28.95
N ASN A 5 -12.09 -0.57 28.81
CA ASN A 5 -12.71 -0.33 27.51
C ASN A 5 -12.19 1.01 26.98
N GLN A 6 -11.11 0.97 26.20
CA GLN A 6 -10.58 2.15 25.54
C GLN A 6 -11.68 2.75 24.67
N THR A 7 -11.90 4.06 24.81
CA THR A 7 -12.84 4.80 23.99
C THR A 7 -12.42 4.71 22.51
N ILE A 8 -13.39 4.91 21.61
CA ILE A 8 -13.11 4.93 20.16
C ILE A 8 -12.03 5.96 19.83
N GLN A 9 -12.10 7.14 20.46
CA GLN A 9 -11.10 8.20 20.28
C GLN A 9 -9.71 7.79 20.75
N GLU A 10 -9.58 7.14 21.92
CA GLU A 10 -8.30 6.61 22.40
C GLU A 10 -7.71 5.57 21.45
N LYS A 11 -8.56 4.70 20.86
CA LYS A 11 -8.11 3.72 19.86
C LYS A 11 -7.56 4.39 18.60
N ILE A 12 -8.25 5.44 18.10
CA ILE A 12 -7.78 6.22 16.95
C ILE A 12 -6.45 6.90 17.28
N GLN A 13 -6.32 7.51 18.47
CA GLN A 13 -5.07 8.15 18.91
C GLN A 13 -3.92 7.14 19.03
N MET A 14 -4.16 5.97 19.61
CA MET A 14 -3.16 4.90 19.69
C MET A 14 -2.72 4.42 18.30
N ALA A 15 -3.65 4.29 17.37
CA ALA A 15 -3.35 3.93 16.00
C ALA A 15 -2.51 4.99 15.28
N GLN A 16 -2.80 6.28 15.50
CA GLN A 16 -1.99 7.39 15.01
C GLN A 16 -0.57 7.36 15.58
N LYS A 17 -0.43 7.15 16.89
CA LYS A 17 0.87 7.01 17.56
C LYS A 17 1.72 5.89 16.95
N TYR A 18 1.13 4.71 16.73
CA TYR A 18 1.86 3.60 16.11
C TYR A 18 2.27 3.89 14.67
N LYS A 19 1.45 4.62 13.89
CA LYS A 19 1.87 5.09 12.56
C LYS A 19 3.09 6.01 12.66
N GLU A 20 3.11 6.94 13.61
CA GLU A 20 4.22 7.86 13.81
C GLU A 20 5.50 7.15 14.25
N GLU A 21 5.41 6.23 15.20
CA GLU A 21 6.52 5.35 15.60
C GLU A 21 7.05 4.54 14.40
N GLY A 22 6.15 4.01 13.56
CA GLY A 22 6.51 3.34 12.32
C GLY A 22 7.28 4.26 11.37
N ASN A 23 6.88 5.53 11.25
CA ASN A 23 7.58 6.52 10.43
C ASN A 23 8.97 6.85 10.99
N ILE A 24 9.15 6.88 12.31
CA ILE A 24 10.46 7.06 12.95
C ILE A 24 11.36 5.87 12.60
N HIS A 25 10.88 4.63 12.77
CA HIS A 25 11.64 3.43 12.40
C HIS A 25 11.95 3.38 10.90
N PHE A 26 11.02 3.83 10.04
CA PHE A 26 11.24 3.93 8.60
C PHE A 26 12.38 4.91 8.27
N LYS A 27 12.42 6.09 8.90
CA LYS A 27 13.52 7.06 8.73
C LYS A 27 14.87 6.47 9.19
N ASN A 28 14.84 5.68 10.25
CA ASN A 28 16.01 4.98 10.78
C ASN A 28 16.39 3.71 9.99
N GLN A 29 15.69 3.41 8.89
CA GLN A 29 15.89 2.22 8.05
C GLN A 29 15.67 0.88 8.78
N ASP A 30 15.00 0.90 9.94
CA ASP A 30 14.62 -0.31 10.67
C ASP A 30 13.29 -0.84 10.12
N TRP A 31 13.37 -1.49 8.95
CA TRP A 31 12.21 -1.94 8.19
C TRP A 31 11.33 -2.94 8.96
N LYS A 32 11.94 -3.81 9.77
CA LYS A 32 11.20 -4.81 10.54
C LYS A 32 10.35 -4.14 11.61
N LYS A 33 10.95 -3.25 12.40
CA LYS A 33 10.20 -2.51 13.44
C LYS A 33 9.16 -1.58 12.84
N ALA A 34 9.48 -0.92 11.72
CA ALA A 34 8.52 -0.08 11.00
C ALA A 34 7.25 -0.88 10.64
N LEU A 35 7.40 -2.06 10.03
CA LEU A 35 6.26 -2.93 9.71
C LEU A 35 5.51 -3.39 10.96
N THR A 36 6.22 -3.76 12.04
CA THR A 36 5.57 -4.13 13.30
C THR A 36 4.69 -3.01 13.83
N CYS A 37 5.18 -1.76 13.84
CA CYS A 37 4.40 -0.60 14.26
C CYS A 37 3.21 -0.37 13.32
N TYR A 38 3.40 -0.44 12.00
CA TYR A 38 2.28 -0.30 11.05
C TYR A 38 1.22 -1.39 11.19
N HIS A 39 1.60 -2.64 11.47
CA HIS A 39 0.64 -3.70 11.74
C HIS A 39 -0.17 -3.45 13.01
N LYS A 40 0.46 -2.88 14.06
CA LYS A 40 -0.24 -2.52 15.30
C LYS A 40 -1.34 -1.49 15.06
N VAL A 41 -1.21 -0.58 14.09
CA VAL A 41 -2.28 0.37 13.71
C VAL A 41 -3.60 -0.36 13.49
N PHE A 42 -3.58 -1.45 12.72
CA PHE A 42 -4.77 -2.22 12.37
C PHE A 42 -5.39 -2.97 13.55
N LEU A 43 -4.62 -3.29 14.60
CA LEU A 43 -5.17 -3.90 15.82
C LEU A 43 -6.17 -2.99 16.54
N TYR A 44 -6.00 -1.67 16.43
CA TYR A 44 -6.87 -0.70 17.09
C TYR A 44 -8.06 -0.26 16.23
N ILE A 45 -7.92 -0.28 14.90
CA ILE A 45 -8.90 0.33 13.98
C ILE A 45 -9.65 -0.65 13.07
N ASN A 46 -9.25 -1.92 12.95
CA ASN A 46 -10.00 -2.88 12.13
C ASN A 46 -11.30 -3.34 12.80
N GLY A 47 -11.36 -3.34 14.13
CA GLY A 47 -12.58 -3.65 14.89
C GLY A 47 -13.45 -2.43 15.19
N LEU A 48 -13.36 -1.37 14.40
CA LEU A 48 -14.23 -0.19 14.50
C LEU A 48 -15.14 -0.19 13.28
N ILE A 49 -16.46 -0.23 13.51
CA ILE A 49 -17.48 -0.47 12.49
C ILE A 49 -18.23 0.83 12.22
N SER A 50 -18.41 1.19 10.96
CA SER A 50 -19.19 2.37 10.60
C SER A 50 -20.67 2.12 10.86
N LYS A 51 -21.43 3.17 11.22
CA LYS A 51 -22.90 3.06 11.35
C LYS A 51 -23.59 2.69 10.03
N GLU A 52 -22.92 2.91 8.90
CA GLU A 52 -23.40 2.60 7.55
C GLU A 52 -23.14 1.14 7.13
N ASP A 53 -22.33 0.39 7.88
CA ASP A 53 -22.02 -1.00 7.58
C ASP A 53 -23.21 -1.92 7.93
N GLU A 54 -23.49 -2.93 7.10
CA GLU A 54 -24.56 -3.92 7.34
C GLU A 54 -24.41 -4.64 8.69
N LEU A 55 -23.17 -4.72 9.20
CA LEU A 55 -22.81 -5.34 10.48
C LEU A 55 -23.04 -4.44 11.70
N ALA A 56 -23.41 -3.17 11.50
CA ALA A 56 -23.66 -2.19 12.57
C ALA A 56 -24.74 -2.66 13.56
N GLN A 57 -25.69 -3.47 13.10
CA GLN A 57 -26.77 -4.03 13.92
C GLN A 57 -26.26 -4.94 15.05
N TYR A 58 -25.07 -5.53 14.89
CA TYR A 58 -24.52 -6.50 15.82
C TYR A 58 -23.45 -5.91 16.77
N SER A 59 -23.09 -4.64 16.62
CA SER A 59 -21.88 -4.07 17.26
C SER A 59 -22.09 -2.70 17.91
N GLN A 60 -23.06 -2.59 18.84
CA GLN A 60 -23.43 -1.32 19.49
C GLN A 60 -22.27 -0.58 20.18
N ASN A 61 -21.24 -1.28 20.68
CA ASN A 61 -20.10 -0.68 21.41
C ASN A 61 -18.91 -0.27 20.51
N GLN A 62 -19.02 -0.41 19.18
CA GLN A 62 -17.92 -0.13 18.23
C GLN A 62 -18.36 0.80 17.08
N LEU A 63 -19.54 1.42 17.20
CA LEU A 63 -20.10 2.30 16.19
C LEU A 63 -19.36 3.64 16.17
N VAL A 64 -18.66 3.91 15.08
CA VAL A 64 -18.01 5.20 14.84
C VAL A 64 -18.97 6.16 14.13
N ASN A 65 -18.78 7.45 14.36
CA ASN A 65 -19.47 8.48 13.57
C ASN A 65 -18.80 8.65 12.18
N GLN A 66 -19.41 9.45 11.30
CA GLN A 66 -18.87 9.63 9.94
C GLN A 66 -17.49 10.28 9.91
N GLU A 67 -17.24 11.24 10.80
CA GLU A 67 -15.94 11.92 10.89
C GLU A 67 -14.83 10.95 11.34
N GLU A 68 -15.09 10.14 12.36
CA GLU A 68 -14.21 9.08 12.85
C GLU A 68 -13.98 8.01 11.79
N SER A 69 -15.02 7.62 11.05
CA SER A 69 -14.91 6.69 9.93
C SER A 69 -13.96 7.23 8.86
N ASN A 70 -14.09 8.49 8.47
CA ASN A 70 -13.20 9.16 7.52
C ASN A 70 -11.75 9.20 8.03
N ILE A 71 -11.54 9.52 9.31
CA ILE A 71 -10.21 9.51 9.93
C ILE A 71 -9.61 8.10 9.90
N ILE A 72 -10.39 7.07 10.23
CA ILE A 72 -9.95 5.67 10.19
C ILE A 72 -9.58 5.25 8.77
N GLN A 73 -10.41 5.58 7.78
CA GLN A 73 -10.13 5.27 6.37
C GLN A 73 -8.84 5.97 5.90
N GLN A 74 -8.67 7.25 6.20
CA GLN A 74 -7.45 7.98 5.87
C GLN A 74 -6.23 7.35 6.55
N LEU A 75 -6.37 6.95 7.82
CA LEU A 75 -5.29 6.32 8.57
C LEU A 75 -4.92 4.95 7.99
N LYS A 76 -5.90 4.13 7.60
CA LYS A 76 -5.69 2.85 6.90
C LYS A 76 -4.97 3.09 5.57
N CYS A 77 -5.44 4.03 4.76
CA CYS A 77 -4.85 4.36 3.47
C CYS A 77 -3.36 4.76 3.62
N GLN A 78 -3.06 5.71 4.52
CA GLN A 78 -1.69 6.14 4.78
C GLN A 78 -0.80 4.99 5.28
N THR A 79 -1.32 4.15 6.17
CA THR A 79 -0.56 3.05 6.77
C THR A 79 -0.24 1.97 5.73
N TYR A 80 -1.22 1.55 4.94
CA TYR A 80 -1.00 0.63 3.83
C TYR A 80 0.00 1.17 2.81
N GLY A 81 -0.12 2.45 2.45
CA GLY A 81 0.85 3.13 1.58
C GLY A 81 2.27 3.07 2.14
N ASN A 82 2.46 3.34 3.44
CA ASN A 82 3.76 3.27 4.10
C ASN A 82 4.32 1.84 4.17
N MET A 83 3.46 0.85 4.44
CA MET A 83 3.85 -0.56 4.39
C MET A 83 4.30 -0.98 3.00
N ALA A 84 3.59 -0.55 1.94
CA ALA A 84 4.00 -0.81 0.56
C ALA A 84 5.42 -0.29 0.29
N GLN A 85 5.73 0.93 0.76
CA GLN A 85 7.06 1.50 0.65
C GLN A 85 8.12 0.66 1.38
N VAL A 86 7.83 0.16 2.58
CA VAL A 86 8.76 -0.69 3.34
C VAL A 86 8.97 -2.03 2.65
N TYR A 87 7.91 -2.64 2.11
CA TYR A 87 8.01 -3.89 1.37
C TYR A 87 8.85 -3.74 0.10
N ILE A 88 8.70 -2.64 -0.64
CA ILE A 88 9.58 -2.30 -1.77
C ILE A 88 11.04 -2.21 -1.31
N LYS A 89 11.33 -1.54 -0.19
CA LYS A 89 12.70 -1.46 0.36
C LYS A 89 13.27 -2.82 0.78
N GLN A 90 12.41 -3.76 1.17
CA GLN A 90 12.78 -5.14 1.47
C GLN A 90 12.80 -6.06 0.23
N GLN A 91 12.51 -5.53 -0.97
CA GLN A 91 12.36 -6.31 -2.21
C GLN A 91 11.26 -7.39 -2.14
N LYS A 92 10.24 -7.18 -1.29
CA LYS A 92 9.07 -8.06 -1.15
C LYS A 92 7.91 -7.52 -1.98
N TYR A 93 8.06 -7.58 -3.30
CA TYR A 93 7.18 -6.87 -4.23
C TYR A 93 5.73 -7.37 -4.22
N GLU A 94 5.48 -8.66 -4.00
CA GLU A 94 4.12 -9.21 -3.90
C GLU A 94 3.35 -8.58 -2.72
N LYS A 95 3.96 -8.54 -1.53
CA LYS A 95 3.37 -7.89 -0.35
C LYS A 95 3.26 -6.39 -0.52
N GLY A 96 4.21 -5.77 -1.21
CA GLY A 96 4.17 -4.35 -1.56
C GLY A 96 2.99 -4.01 -2.48
N MET A 97 2.75 -4.85 -3.48
CA MET A 97 1.61 -4.75 -4.40
C MET A 97 0.28 -4.86 -3.66
N GLU A 98 0.13 -5.90 -2.82
CA GLU A 98 -1.09 -6.10 -2.02
C GLU A 98 -1.37 -4.91 -1.11
N ALA A 99 -0.35 -4.42 -0.39
CA ALA A 99 -0.49 -3.25 0.48
C ALA A 99 -0.87 -1.99 -0.32
N ALA A 100 -0.26 -1.76 -1.49
CA ALA A 100 -0.59 -0.62 -2.33
C ALA A 100 -2.02 -0.70 -2.89
N GLN A 101 -2.47 -1.88 -3.33
CA GLN A 101 -3.85 -2.11 -3.76
C GLN A 101 -4.85 -1.87 -2.62
N ASN A 102 -4.56 -2.38 -1.41
CA ASN A 102 -5.43 -2.16 -0.25
C ASN A 102 -5.54 -0.69 0.14
N SER A 103 -4.47 0.09 -0.04
CA SER A 103 -4.52 1.55 0.12
C SER A 103 -5.39 2.20 -0.96
N LEU A 104 -5.20 1.85 -2.23
CA LEU A 104 -5.91 2.48 -3.37
C LEU A 104 -7.41 2.16 -3.39
N LYS A 105 -7.82 1.02 -2.83
CA LYS A 105 -9.25 0.71 -2.60
C LYS A 105 -9.93 1.69 -1.64
N ILE A 106 -9.15 2.33 -0.75
CA ILE A 106 -9.68 3.24 0.27
C ILE A 106 -9.56 4.69 -0.20
N CYS A 107 -8.41 5.08 -0.73
CA CYS A 107 -8.20 6.45 -1.18
C CYS A 107 -7.31 6.52 -2.43
N ASN A 108 -7.66 7.41 -3.37
CA ASN A 108 -6.83 7.66 -4.53
C ASN A 108 -5.57 8.46 -4.12
N ASN A 109 -4.40 7.84 -4.21
CA ASN A 109 -3.14 8.44 -3.80
C ASN A 109 -2.04 8.21 -4.84
N ILE A 110 -1.61 9.29 -5.48
CA ILE A 110 -0.58 9.30 -6.54
C ILE A 110 0.70 8.59 -6.11
N LYS A 111 1.18 8.85 -4.88
CA LYS A 111 2.42 8.23 -4.37
C LYS A 111 2.27 6.73 -4.20
N VAL A 112 1.08 6.26 -3.85
CA VAL A 112 0.81 4.82 -3.71
C VAL A 112 0.63 4.17 -5.07
N LEU A 113 0.00 4.86 -6.03
CA LEU A 113 -0.08 4.41 -7.42
C LEU A 113 1.32 4.24 -8.03
N PHE A 114 2.21 5.19 -7.80
CA PHE A 114 3.61 5.09 -8.22
C PHE A 114 4.33 3.89 -7.57
N ARG A 115 4.10 3.65 -6.26
CA ARG A 115 4.64 2.47 -5.57
C ARG A 115 4.10 1.16 -6.14
N LEU A 116 2.81 1.11 -6.49
CA LEU A 116 2.20 -0.04 -7.14
C LEU A 116 2.85 -0.32 -8.50
N ALA A 117 3.11 0.72 -9.29
CA ALA A 117 3.81 0.59 -10.56
C ALA A 117 5.21 -0.01 -10.38
N ILE A 118 5.98 0.46 -9.38
CA ILE A 118 7.30 -0.14 -9.06
C ILE A 118 7.18 -1.63 -8.76
N CYS A 119 6.21 -2.04 -7.93
CA CYS A 119 5.98 -3.47 -7.65
C CYS A 119 5.66 -4.25 -8.93
N ASN A 120 4.80 -3.71 -9.80
CA ASN A 120 4.44 -4.36 -11.06
C ASN A 120 5.62 -4.49 -12.04
N ILE A 121 6.51 -3.50 -12.11
CA ILE A 121 7.77 -3.61 -12.87
C ILE A 121 8.58 -4.79 -12.37
N GLU A 122 8.72 -4.94 -11.06
CA GLU A 122 9.53 -6.00 -10.46
C GLU A 122 8.91 -7.39 -10.58
N LEU A 123 7.58 -7.47 -10.61
CA LEU A 123 6.83 -8.70 -10.85
C LEU A 123 6.68 -9.04 -12.35
N ASN A 124 7.23 -8.23 -13.26
CA ASN A 124 7.11 -8.35 -14.72
C ASN A 124 5.68 -8.13 -15.28
N ASN A 125 4.83 -7.44 -14.54
CA ASN A 125 3.53 -6.95 -15.01
C ASN A 125 3.71 -5.61 -15.74
N LEU A 126 4.45 -5.63 -16.85
CA LEU A 126 5.03 -4.44 -17.47
C LEU A 126 3.99 -3.49 -18.10
N GLU A 127 2.95 -4.05 -18.72
CA GLU A 127 1.85 -3.28 -19.32
C GLU A 127 1.09 -2.48 -18.25
N GLN A 128 0.63 -3.16 -17.20
CA GLN A 128 -0.05 -2.52 -16.06
C GLN A 128 0.83 -1.47 -15.39
N ALA A 129 2.14 -1.75 -15.22
CA ALA A 129 3.06 -0.77 -14.66
C ALA A 129 3.14 0.50 -15.52
N ARG A 130 3.16 0.37 -16.85
CA ARG A 130 3.21 1.51 -17.78
C ARG A 130 1.95 2.36 -17.66
N GLU A 131 0.77 1.75 -17.68
CA GLU A 131 -0.50 2.46 -17.52
C GLU A 131 -0.54 3.25 -16.21
N GLN A 132 -0.11 2.63 -15.12
CA GLN A 132 -0.05 3.26 -13.80
C GLN A 132 0.92 4.44 -13.76
N LEU A 133 2.10 4.34 -14.40
CA LEU A 133 3.06 5.45 -14.48
C LEU A 133 2.53 6.62 -15.32
N LEU A 134 1.85 6.32 -16.43
CA LEU A 134 1.24 7.36 -17.27
C LEU A 134 0.12 8.08 -16.52
N GLU A 135 -0.69 7.36 -15.74
CA GLU A 135 -1.71 7.96 -14.88
C GLU A 135 -1.09 8.80 -13.77
N VAL A 136 0.02 8.36 -13.17
CA VAL A 136 0.79 9.17 -12.20
C VAL A 136 1.25 10.47 -12.82
N GLN A 137 1.85 10.43 -14.01
CA GLN A 137 2.33 11.62 -14.71
C GLN A 137 1.18 12.55 -15.09
N LYS A 138 0.05 12.00 -15.55
CA LYS A 138 -1.15 12.77 -15.88
C LYS A 138 -1.73 13.52 -14.67
N GLN A 139 -1.68 12.91 -13.48
CA GLN A 139 -2.15 13.55 -12.25
C GLN A 139 -1.12 14.52 -11.65
N ASP A 140 0.17 14.22 -11.79
CA ASP A 140 1.28 15.07 -11.31
C ASP A 140 2.49 15.00 -12.25
N ASN A 141 2.63 16.03 -13.08
CA ASN A 141 3.73 16.17 -14.05
C ASN A 141 5.11 16.35 -13.39
N GLN A 142 5.20 16.61 -12.09
CA GLN A 142 6.48 16.78 -11.39
C GLN A 142 7.16 15.45 -11.06
N ILE A 143 6.42 14.34 -11.12
CA ILE A 143 6.96 13.01 -10.81
C ILE A 143 7.72 12.49 -12.04
N ASP A 144 9.04 12.37 -11.90
CA ASP A 144 9.87 11.77 -12.93
C ASP A 144 9.65 10.24 -12.99
N ILE A 145 9.09 9.79 -14.11
CA ILE A 145 8.86 8.38 -14.43
C ILE A 145 9.86 7.82 -15.45
N SER A 146 10.80 8.62 -15.94
CA SER A 146 11.69 8.28 -17.06
C SER A 146 12.56 7.04 -16.74
N SER A 147 13.07 6.95 -15.52
CA SER A 147 13.84 5.81 -15.05
C SER A 147 13.02 4.52 -15.07
N GLN A 148 11.76 4.58 -14.63
CA GLN A 148 10.88 3.41 -14.56
C GLN A 148 10.46 2.96 -15.97
N LEU A 149 10.15 3.90 -16.87
CA LEU A 149 9.86 3.58 -18.27
C LEU A 149 11.07 2.93 -18.96
N LYS A 150 12.29 3.41 -18.69
CA LYS A 150 13.52 2.79 -19.19
C LYS A 150 13.70 1.37 -18.66
N GLN A 151 13.41 1.13 -17.38
CA GLN A 151 13.46 -0.23 -16.81
C GLN A 151 12.46 -1.16 -17.50
N ILE A 152 11.25 -0.70 -17.77
CA ILE A 152 10.23 -1.46 -18.51
C ILE A 152 10.76 -1.86 -19.89
N GLN A 153 11.28 -0.91 -20.66
CA GLN A 153 11.84 -1.16 -22.00
C GLN A 153 12.95 -2.22 -21.97
N ILE A 154 13.84 -2.17 -20.98
CA ILE A 154 14.93 -3.15 -20.82
C ILE A 154 14.36 -4.55 -20.53
N LYS A 155 13.33 -4.65 -19.68
CA LYS A 155 12.69 -5.93 -19.35
C LYS A 155 11.91 -6.50 -20.53
N GLU A 156 11.18 -5.68 -21.28
CA GLU A 156 10.47 -6.06 -22.51
C GLU A 156 11.44 -6.61 -23.56
N ALA A 157 12.51 -5.86 -23.87
CA ALA A 157 13.52 -6.29 -24.84
C ALA A 157 14.18 -7.62 -24.43
N LYS A 158 14.31 -7.89 -23.12
CA LYS A 158 14.82 -9.18 -22.61
C LYS A 158 13.79 -10.29 -22.82
N GLN A 159 12.50 -10.04 -22.57
CA GLN A 159 11.43 -11.02 -22.80
C GLN A 159 11.32 -11.38 -24.28
N ASP A 160 11.33 -10.39 -25.18
CA ASP A 160 11.25 -10.60 -26.63
C ASP A 160 12.42 -11.45 -27.13
N ARG A 161 13.64 -11.18 -26.66
CA ARG A 161 14.83 -11.98 -27.00
C ARG A 161 14.69 -13.44 -26.56
N VAL A 162 14.18 -13.67 -25.35
CA VAL A 162 13.97 -15.03 -24.81
C VAL A 162 12.88 -15.75 -25.60
N MET A 163 11.77 -15.08 -25.91
CA MET A 163 10.69 -15.65 -26.72
C MET A 163 11.16 -15.98 -28.14
N ALA A 164 11.90 -15.09 -28.79
CA ALA A 164 12.45 -15.32 -30.13
C ALA A 164 13.41 -16.54 -30.16
N GLN A 165 14.23 -16.70 -29.13
CA GLN A 165 15.10 -17.89 -29.00
C GLN A 165 14.30 -19.16 -28.76
N ALA A 166 13.24 -19.12 -27.93
CA ALA A 166 12.37 -20.26 -27.69
C ALA A 166 11.60 -20.67 -28.96
N MET A 167 11.06 -19.71 -29.70
CA MET A 167 10.40 -19.95 -30.99
C MET A 167 11.36 -20.61 -31.98
N LYS A 168 12.60 -20.11 -32.12
CA LYS A 168 13.60 -20.71 -33.01
C LYS A 168 13.88 -22.18 -32.69
N LYS A 169 13.85 -22.58 -31.41
CA LYS A 169 14.02 -23.98 -30.99
C LYS A 169 12.81 -24.88 -31.25
N LEU A 170 11.62 -24.31 -31.43
CA LEU A 170 10.39 -25.06 -31.68
C LEU A 170 10.26 -25.49 -33.15
N PHE A 171 10.92 -24.76 -34.06
CA PHE A 171 10.88 -24.99 -35.51
C PHE A 171 12.15 -25.66 -36.07
N VAL A 172 13.05 -26.14 -35.20
CA VAL A 172 14.25 -26.92 -35.53
C VAL A 172 14.13 -28.29 -34.89
#